data_AF-A0A1V5LH47-F1
#
_entry.id   AF-A0A1V5LH47-F1
#
_cell.length_a   1.000
_cell.length_b   1.000
_cell.length_c   1.000
_cell.angle_alpha   90.00
_cell.angle_beta   90.00
_cell.angle_gamma   90.00
#
_symmetry.space_group_name_H-M   'P 1'
#
loop_
_entity.id
_entity.type
_entity.pdbx_description
1 polymer ?
#
loop_
_entity_poly.entity_id
_entity_poly.type
_entity_poly.pdbx_seq_one_letter_code
_entity_poly.pdbx_strand_id
1 'polypeptide(L)'
;MPVEVEIEGLAEALDMFLQGNSKVGQALKRATSASVKVLRARLAKYPGKSAGKLTFVSDKQRRFFFAALREGTIQVPYRRTGTLGRKWTSKVTFTDDDVMGFVGNNTPYAPLVQGFDTQARIHAGNWQTEQDVANDSRDEIMGIFADEISRAMASE
;
A
#
# COMPACT_ATOMS: atom_id res chain seq x y z
N MET A 1 -10.50 16.09 -10.18
CA MET A 1 -10.24 17.33 -9.42
C MET A 1 -9.44 16.93 -8.19
N PRO A 2 -8.35 17.62 -7.82
CA PRO A 2 -7.74 17.37 -6.53
C PRO A 2 -8.80 17.63 -5.46
N VAL A 3 -9.02 16.66 -4.58
CA VAL A 3 -9.91 16.85 -3.45
C VAL A 3 -9.13 17.67 -2.43
N GLU A 4 -9.43 18.94 -2.28
CA GLU A 4 -8.96 19.72 -1.15
C GLU A 4 -9.56 19.12 0.11
N VAL A 5 -8.72 18.82 1.11
CA VAL A 5 -9.25 18.44 2.42
C VAL A 5 -8.51 19.22 3.47
N GLU A 6 -9.32 19.82 4.31
CA GLU A 6 -8.91 20.63 5.44
C GLU A 6 -8.96 19.77 6.69
N ILE A 7 -7.83 19.66 7.38
CA ILE A 7 -7.78 19.10 8.74
C ILE A 7 -7.77 20.30 9.67
N GLU A 8 -8.81 20.42 10.50
CA GLU A 8 -8.89 21.47 11.50
C GLU A 8 -7.65 21.47 12.41
N GLY A 9 -7.06 22.63 12.64
CA GLY A 9 -5.85 22.78 13.46
C GLY A 9 -4.56 22.25 12.82
N LEU A 10 -4.57 21.72 11.59
CA LEU A 10 -3.34 21.24 10.95
C LEU A 10 -2.33 22.37 10.70
N ALA A 11 -2.79 23.53 10.25
CA ALA A 11 -1.89 24.66 10.00
C ALA A 11 -1.20 25.13 11.31
N GLU A 12 -1.97 25.21 12.40
CA GLU A 12 -1.46 25.56 13.72
C GLU A 12 -0.52 24.47 14.26
N ALA A 13 -0.88 23.20 14.12
CA ALA A 13 -0.03 22.08 14.50
C ALA A 13 1.31 22.07 13.73
N LEU A 14 1.28 22.39 12.43
CA LEU A 14 2.50 22.51 11.63
C LEU A 14 3.36 23.67 12.10
N ASP A 15 2.77 24.84 12.38
CA ASP A 15 3.51 25.99 12.93
C ASP A 15 4.15 25.66 14.29
N MET A 16 3.39 25.05 15.21
CA MET A 16 3.91 24.59 16.50
C MET A 16 5.04 23.58 16.33
N PHE A 17 4.90 22.63 15.40
CA PHE A 17 5.95 21.66 15.10
C PHE A 17 7.23 22.35 14.61
N LEU A 18 7.11 23.28 13.66
CA LEU A 18 8.25 24.07 13.14
C LEU A 18 8.88 24.97 14.20
N GLN A 19 8.12 25.41 15.21
CA GLN A 19 8.62 26.12 16.39
C GLN A 19 9.23 25.20 17.45
N GLY A 20 9.35 23.89 17.18
CA GLY A 20 9.98 22.92 18.06
C GLY A 20 9.05 22.33 19.12
N ASN A 21 7.72 22.40 18.95
CA ASN A 21 6.78 21.76 19.86
C ASN A 21 6.88 20.23 19.74
N SER A 22 7.66 19.63 20.64
CA SER A 22 7.92 18.20 20.66
C SER A 22 6.66 17.34 20.81
N LYS A 23 5.60 17.83 21.48
CA LYS A 23 4.36 17.08 21.68
C LYS A 23 3.60 16.92 20.36
N VAL A 24 3.49 18.01 19.58
CA VAL A 24 2.89 18.00 18.25
C VAL A 24 3.76 17.19 17.28
N GLY A 25 5.08 17.36 17.31
CA GLY A 25 6.01 16.54 16.51
C GLY A 25 5.84 15.03 16.77
N GLN A 26 5.70 14.62 18.03
CA GLN A 26 5.43 13.22 18.38
C GLN A 26 4.05 12.76 17.90
N ALA A 27 3.04 13.64 17.88
CA ALA A 27 1.73 13.32 17.32
C ALA A 27 1.79 13.06 15.81
N LEU A 28 2.47 13.93 15.05
CA LEU A 28 2.71 13.75 13.61
C LEU A 28 3.47 12.44 13.34
N LYS A 29 4.48 12.12 14.15
CA LYS A 29 5.21 10.85 14.06
C LYS A 29 4.33 9.63 14.30
N ARG A 30 3.46 9.67 15.31
CA ARG A 30 2.49 8.58 15.60
C ARG A 30 1.48 8.43 14.47
N ALA A 31 0.91 9.53 14.00
CA ALA A 31 -0.04 9.56 12.89
C ALA A 31 0.58 8.98 11.61
N THR A 32 1.79 9.42 11.26
CA THR A 32 2.53 8.90 10.10
C THR A 32 2.81 7.41 10.25
N SER A 33 3.26 6.98 11.44
CA SER A 33 3.55 5.56 11.72
C SER A 33 2.30 4.67 11.64
N ALA A 34 1.13 5.18 12.05
CA ALA A 34 -0.13 4.46 11.90
C ALA A 34 -0.56 4.41 10.42
N SER A 35 -0.46 5.53 9.71
CA SER A 35 -0.84 5.66 8.30
C SER A 35 -0.07 4.70 7.39
N VAL A 36 1.26 4.61 7.55
CA VAL A 36 2.07 3.66 6.77
C VAL A 36 1.72 2.20 7.07
N LYS A 37 1.25 1.87 8.30
CA LYS A 37 0.79 0.52 8.64
C LYS A 37 -0.53 0.19 7.94
N VAL A 38 -1.47 1.14 7.88
CA VAL A 38 -2.73 0.99 7.14
C VAL A 38 -2.46 0.70 5.67
N LEU A 39 -1.66 1.54 5.02
CA LEU A 39 -1.27 1.38 3.62
C LEU A 39 -0.59 0.03 3.39
N ARG A 40 0.42 -0.32 4.18
CA ARG A 40 1.15 -1.60 4.07
C ARG A 40 0.21 -2.80 4.22
N ALA A 41 -0.72 -2.76 5.17
CA ALA A 41 -1.67 -3.85 5.40
C ALA A 41 -2.63 -4.04 4.21
N ARG A 42 -3.15 -2.94 3.66
CA ARG A 42 -4.05 -2.96 2.49
C ARG A 42 -3.32 -3.39 1.23
N LEU A 43 -2.12 -2.89 0.99
CA LEU A 43 -1.26 -3.28 -0.13
C LEU A 43 -0.87 -4.77 -0.10
N ALA A 44 -0.66 -5.32 1.10
CA ALA A 44 -0.33 -6.74 1.28
C ALA A 44 -1.50 -7.71 1.06
N LYS A 45 -2.74 -7.21 0.95
CA LYS A 45 -3.93 -8.04 0.78
C LYS A 45 -4.03 -8.54 -0.66
N TYR A 46 -4.18 -9.86 -0.80
CA TYR A 46 -4.37 -10.49 -2.10
C TYR A 46 -5.85 -10.45 -2.48
N PRO A 47 -6.18 -10.22 -3.76
CA PRO A 47 -7.55 -10.37 -4.24
C PRO A 47 -7.99 -11.84 -4.18
N GLY A 48 -9.31 -12.04 -4.32
CA GLY A 48 -9.88 -13.37 -4.45
C GLY A 48 -9.32 -14.16 -5.63
N LYS A 49 -9.63 -15.46 -5.69
CA LYS A 49 -9.27 -16.28 -6.86
C LYS A 49 -10.00 -15.73 -8.08
N SER A 50 -9.24 -15.33 -9.10
CA SER A 50 -9.82 -15.01 -10.41
C SER A 50 -10.50 -16.26 -10.99
N ALA A 51 -11.74 -16.11 -11.46
CA ALA A 51 -12.54 -17.18 -12.07
C ALA A 51 -12.27 -17.33 -13.59
N GLY A 52 -11.22 -16.70 -14.12
CA GLY A 52 -10.90 -16.69 -15.54
C GLY A 52 -10.75 -18.10 -16.11
N LYS A 53 -11.26 -18.32 -17.33
CA LYS A 53 -11.07 -19.57 -18.08
C LYS A 53 -9.62 -19.67 -18.53
N LEU A 54 -9.00 -20.83 -18.31
CA LEU A 54 -7.69 -21.12 -18.88
C LEU A 54 -7.78 -21.06 -20.40
N THR A 55 -7.00 -20.18 -21.02
CA THR A 55 -6.92 -20.05 -22.48
C THR A 55 -5.48 -20.29 -22.90
N PHE A 56 -5.26 -21.26 -23.78
CA PHE A 56 -3.94 -21.48 -24.38
C PHE A 56 -3.77 -20.57 -25.58
N VAL A 57 -2.62 -19.91 -25.67
CA VAL A 57 -2.24 -19.02 -26.78
C VAL A 57 -1.90 -19.83 -28.03
N SER A 58 -1.38 -21.05 -27.86
CA SER A 58 -1.03 -21.94 -28.98
C SER A 58 -1.09 -23.41 -28.61
N ASP A 59 -1.16 -24.26 -29.63
CA ASP A 59 -1.05 -25.71 -29.46
C ASP A 59 0.28 -26.15 -28.86
N LYS A 60 1.37 -25.47 -29.18
CA LYS A 60 2.68 -25.72 -28.58
C LYS A 60 2.64 -25.51 -27.07
N GLN A 61 2.06 -24.39 -26.62
CA GLN A 61 1.88 -24.08 -25.20
C GLN A 61 0.99 -25.13 -24.50
N ARG A 62 -0.12 -25.52 -25.15
CA ARG A 62 -1.02 -26.55 -24.63
C ARG A 62 -0.31 -27.89 -24.44
N ARG A 63 0.43 -28.35 -25.45
CA ARG A 63 1.19 -29.61 -25.38
C ARG A 63 2.25 -29.57 -24.28
N PHE A 64 3.00 -28.47 -24.20
CA PHE A 64 3.99 -28.27 -23.13
C PHE A 64 3.34 -28.31 -21.74
N PHE A 65 2.22 -27.60 -21.55
CA PHE A 65 1.51 -27.57 -20.27
C PHE A 65 1.15 -28.98 -19.78
N PHE A 66 0.55 -29.81 -20.63
CA PHE A 66 0.16 -31.17 -20.25
C PHE A 66 1.36 -32.11 -20.05
N ALA A 67 2.45 -31.92 -20.79
CA ALA A 67 3.70 -32.66 -20.56
C ALA A 67 4.29 -32.31 -19.19
N ALA A 68 4.45 -31.02 -18.89
CA ALA A 68 4.98 -30.53 -17.62
C ALA A 68 4.06 -30.84 -16.42
N LEU A 69 2.74 -30.91 -16.62
CA LEU A 69 1.79 -31.36 -15.60
C LEU A 69 2.00 -32.85 -15.25
N ARG A 70 2.24 -33.69 -16.26
CA ARG A 70 2.48 -35.13 -16.08
C ARG A 70 3.79 -35.40 -15.36
N GLU A 71 4.82 -34.62 -15.66
CA GLU A 71 6.14 -34.69 -15.03
C GLU A 71 6.16 -34.12 -13.61
N GLY A 72 5.16 -33.30 -13.24
CA GLY A 72 5.07 -32.65 -11.93
C GLY A 72 5.79 -31.30 -11.84
N THR A 73 6.37 -30.81 -12.93
CA THR A 73 6.96 -29.46 -13.01
C THR A 73 5.92 -28.36 -12.83
N ILE A 74 4.72 -28.55 -13.40
CA ILE A 74 3.56 -27.66 -13.19
C ILE A 74 2.60 -28.35 -12.23
N GLN A 75 2.25 -27.66 -11.15
CA GLN A 75 1.22 -28.12 -10.21
C GLN A 75 -0.07 -27.30 -10.37
N VAL A 76 -1.18 -28.01 -10.55
CA VAL A 76 -2.54 -27.43 -10.57
C VAL A 76 -3.35 -28.06 -9.42
N PRO A 77 -4.03 -27.26 -8.57
CA PRO A 77 -4.10 -25.80 -8.62
C PRO A 77 -2.78 -25.14 -8.21
N TYR A 78 -2.48 -23.98 -8.82
CA TYR A 78 -1.35 -23.15 -8.42
C TYR A 78 -1.46 -22.79 -6.93
N ARG A 79 -0.38 -23.03 -6.18
CA ARG A 79 -0.29 -22.71 -4.75
C ARG A 79 0.44 -21.38 -4.57
N ARG A 80 -0.30 -20.34 -4.15
CA ARG A 80 0.28 -19.02 -3.86
C ARG A 80 1.19 -19.11 -2.64
N THR A 81 2.39 -18.54 -2.74
CA THR A 81 3.38 -18.47 -1.65
C THR A 81 3.29 -17.19 -0.81
N GLY A 82 2.42 -16.24 -1.20
CA GLY A 82 2.24 -14.98 -0.48
C GLY A 82 3.45 -14.03 -0.51
N THR A 83 4.43 -14.24 -1.41
CA THR A 83 5.69 -13.48 -1.40
C THR A 83 5.49 -11.98 -1.57
N LEU A 84 4.65 -11.54 -2.51
CA LEU A 84 4.38 -10.12 -2.74
C LEU A 84 3.88 -9.44 -1.46
N GLY A 85 2.88 -10.01 -0.80
CA GLY A 85 2.32 -9.47 0.45
C GLY A 85 3.35 -9.37 1.57
N ARG A 86 4.17 -10.41 1.75
CA ARG A 86 5.22 -10.43 2.78
C ARG A 86 6.35 -9.43 2.57
N LYS A 87 6.54 -8.95 1.33
CA LYS A 87 7.62 -8.05 0.94
C LYS A 87 7.24 -6.57 0.96
N TRP A 88 5.99 -6.23 1.30
CA TRP A 88 5.61 -4.86 1.61
C TRP A 88 6.24 -4.43 2.93
N THR A 89 6.99 -3.33 2.87
CA THR A 89 7.70 -2.72 3.97
C THR A 89 7.31 -1.25 4.11
N SER A 90 7.62 -0.66 5.26
CA SER A 90 7.41 0.75 5.51
C SER A 90 8.55 1.33 6.34
N LYS A 91 8.82 2.62 6.16
CA LYS A 91 9.80 3.39 6.94
C LYS A 91 9.19 4.73 7.31
N VAL A 92 9.48 5.24 8.50
CA VAL A 92 9.17 6.61 8.88
C VAL A 92 10.47 7.33 9.17
N THR A 93 10.63 8.53 8.63
CA THR A 93 11.72 9.45 8.97
C THR A 93 11.15 10.65 9.69
N PHE A 94 11.86 11.13 10.70
CA PHE A 94 11.46 12.22 11.55
C PHE A 94 12.67 13.12 11.78
N THR A 95 12.54 14.39 11.42
CA THR A 95 13.48 15.48 11.72
C THR A 95 12.76 16.53 12.55
N ASP A 96 13.46 17.62 12.88
CA ASP A 96 12.87 18.72 13.67
C ASP A 96 11.82 19.51 12.87
N ASP A 97 11.84 19.40 11.55
CA ASP A 97 11.01 20.15 10.60
C ASP A 97 10.20 19.28 9.63
N ASP A 98 10.37 17.95 9.67
CA ASP A 98 9.70 17.04 8.73
C ASP A 98 9.37 15.67 9.33
N VAL A 99 8.24 15.10 8.87
CA VAL A 99 7.81 13.74 9.19
C VAL A 99 7.33 13.06 7.91
N MET A 100 8.13 12.14 7.38
CA MET A 100 7.80 11.40 6.15
C MET A 100 7.55 9.92 6.41
N GLY A 101 6.50 9.39 5.78
CA GLY A 101 6.20 7.97 5.74
C GLY A 101 6.42 7.39 4.34
N PHE A 102 7.15 6.28 4.26
CA PHE A 102 7.43 5.55 3.02
C PHE A 102 6.83 4.15 3.10
N VAL A 103 6.19 3.69 2.02
CA VAL A 103 5.70 2.32 1.85
C VAL A 103 6.19 1.79 0.50
N GLY A 104 6.73 0.58 0.47
CA GLY A 104 7.32 0.01 -0.74
C GLY A 104 7.41 -1.52 -0.69
N ASN A 105 7.67 -2.15 -1.85
CA ASN A 105 7.77 -3.60 -1.96
C ASN A 105 9.16 -4.05 -2.43
N ASN A 106 9.77 -4.99 -1.71
CA ASN A 106 11.12 -5.50 -1.98
C ASN A 106 11.17 -6.62 -3.04
N THR A 107 10.13 -6.79 -3.87
CA THR A 107 10.14 -7.71 -5.01
C THR A 107 10.32 -6.95 -6.31
N PRO A 108 11.23 -7.38 -7.22
CA PRO A 108 11.45 -6.69 -8.49
C PRO A 108 10.21 -6.64 -9.39
N TYR A 109 9.31 -7.61 -9.26
CA TYR A 109 8.10 -7.71 -10.07
C TYR A 109 6.89 -6.98 -9.46
N ALA A 110 7.00 -6.38 -8.27
CA ALA A 110 5.88 -5.66 -7.65
C ALA A 110 5.24 -4.60 -8.56
N PRO A 111 6.00 -3.78 -9.32
CA PRO A 111 5.40 -2.78 -10.21
C PRO A 111 4.49 -3.42 -11.27
N LEU A 112 4.85 -4.58 -11.79
CA LEU A 112 4.02 -5.28 -12.77
C LEU A 112 2.70 -5.82 -12.18
N VAL A 113 2.59 -5.94 -10.85
CA VAL A 113 1.39 -6.48 -10.20
C VAL A 113 0.53 -5.37 -9.58
N GLN A 114 1.14 -4.35 -8.97
CA GLN A 114 0.43 -3.30 -8.23
C GLN A 114 0.87 -1.87 -8.61
N GLY A 115 1.79 -1.69 -9.56
CA GLY A 115 2.23 -0.35 -10.01
C GLY A 115 1.17 0.38 -10.80
N PHE A 116 0.79 1.60 -10.42
CA PHE A 116 -0.25 2.37 -11.13
C PHE A 116 0.04 2.53 -12.63
N ASP A 117 1.26 2.98 -12.97
CA ASP A 117 1.66 3.19 -14.36
C ASP A 117 2.21 1.94 -15.06
N THR A 118 2.50 0.87 -14.31
CA THR A 118 3.30 -0.28 -14.80
C THR A 118 2.62 -1.63 -14.62
N GLN A 119 1.42 -1.68 -14.03
CA GLN A 119 0.69 -2.91 -13.80
C GLN A 119 0.39 -3.59 -15.15
N ALA A 120 0.73 -4.87 -15.25
CA ALA A 120 0.45 -5.66 -16.43
C ALA A 120 -1.08 -5.84 -16.59
N ARG A 121 -1.55 -5.79 -17.83
CA ARG A 121 -2.99 -5.89 -18.18
C ARG A 121 -3.72 -7.10 -17.58
N ILE A 122 -3.01 -8.20 -17.30
CA ILE A 122 -3.60 -9.39 -16.67
C ILE A 122 -3.97 -9.19 -15.19
N HIS A 123 -3.39 -8.19 -14.54
CA HIS A 123 -3.66 -7.84 -13.14
C HIS A 123 -4.73 -6.74 -13.00
N ALA A 124 -4.90 -5.91 -14.03
CA ALA A 124 -5.90 -4.84 -14.08
C ALA A 124 -7.32 -5.36 -13.79
N GLY A 125 -8.04 -4.63 -12.93
CA GLY A 125 -9.40 -4.97 -12.51
C GLY A 125 -9.52 -6.09 -11.48
N ASN A 126 -8.43 -6.77 -11.13
CA ASN A 126 -8.41 -7.77 -10.07
C ASN A 126 -7.44 -7.41 -8.94
N TRP A 127 -6.30 -6.80 -9.26
CA TRP A 127 -5.32 -6.33 -8.28
C TRP A 127 -5.40 -4.82 -8.14
N GLN A 128 -5.47 -4.35 -6.89
CA GLN A 128 -5.34 -2.94 -6.57
C GLN A 128 -3.92 -2.44 -6.86
N THR A 129 -3.83 -1.18 -7.31
CA THR A 129 -2.55 -0.48 -7.43
C THR A 129 -2.14 0.22 -6.13
N GLU A 130 -0.88 0.66 -5.99
CA GLU A 130 -0.53 1.50 -4.84
C GLU A 130 -1.30 2.81 -4.79
N GLN A 131 -1.62 3.40 -5.95
CA GLN A 131 -2.40 4.63 -6.01
C GLN A 131 -3.86 4.39 -5.63
N ASP A 132 -4.46 3.29 -6.06
CA ASP A 132 -5.82 2.91 -5.61
C ASP A 132 -5.86 2.80 -4.09
N VAL A 133 -4.90 2.08 -3.49
CA VAL A 133 -4.84 1.93 -2.03
C VAL A 133 -4.60 3.27 -1.34
N ALA A 134 -3.75 4.14 -1.86
CA ALA A 134 -3.52 5.45 -1.29
C ALA A 134 -4.80 6.30 -1.29
N ASN A 135 -5.53 6.31 -2.41
CA ASN A 135 -6.79 7.03 -2.55
C ASN A 135 -7.88 6.45 -1.62
N ASP A 136 -8.04 5.12 -1.60
CA ASP A 136 -9.04 4.43 -0.77
C ASP A 136 -8.75 4.53 0.73
N SER A 137 -7.51 4.82 1.12
CA SER A 137 -7.08 4.97 2.51
C SER A 137 -7.06 6.41 2.99
N ARG A 138 -7.36 7.36 2.10
CA ARG A 138 -7.20 8.77 2.36
C ARG A 138 -7.98 9.23 3.60
N ASP A 139 -9.28 8.99 3.63
CA ASP A 139 -10.12 9.49 4.73
C ASP A 139 -9.74 8.86 6.08
N GLU A 140 -9.35 7.57 6.09
CA GLU A 140 -8.85 6.91 7.31
C GLU A 140 -7.54 7.54 7.78
N ILE A 141 -6.60 7.78 6.86
CA ILE A 141 -5.32 8.44 7.18
C ILE A 141 -5.58 9.85 7.72
N MET A 142 -6.48 10.60 7.11
CA MET A 142 -6.83 11.95 7.54
C MET A 142 -7.44 11.96 8.95
N GLY A 143 -8.33 11.01 9.25
CA GLY A 143 -8.87 10.82 10.60
C GLY A 143 -7.77 10.50 11.63
N ILE A 144 -6.81 9.65 11.28
CA ILE A 144 -5.64 9.35 12.14
C ILE A 144 -4.85 10.61 12.47
N PHE A 145 -4.59 11.48 11.48
CA PHE A 145 -3.88 12.74 11.71
C PHE A 145 -4.70 13.69 12.57
N ALA A 146 -5.98 13.88 12.26
CA ALA A 146 -6.88 14.72 13.05
C ALA A 146 -6.92 14.28 14.52
N ASP A 147 -7.13 12.99 14.78
CA ASP A 147 -7.21 12.44 16.14
C ASP A 147 -5.92 12.63 16.95
N GLU A 148 -4.76 12.45 16.33
CA GLU A 148 -3.46 12.63 17.00
C GLU A 148 -3.16 14.12 17.26
N ILE A 149 -3.48 15.00 16.30
CA ILE A 149 -3.31 16.45 16.44
C ILE A 149 -4.24 16.97 17.53
N SER A 150 -5.54 16.69 17.47
CA SER A 150 -6.51 17.15 18.47
C SER A 150 -6.13 16.69 19.88
N ARG A 151 -5.63 15.46 20.05
CA ARG A 151 -5.13 14.98 21.35
C ARG A 151 -3.90 15.74 21.84
N ALA A 152 -2.99 16.11 20.94
CA ALA A 152 -1.81 16.88 21.29
C ALA A 152 -2.15 18.33 21.68
N MET A 153 -3.12 18.93 20.99
CA MET A 153 -3.58 20.30 21.22
C MET A 153 -4.46 20.42 22.47
N ALA A 154 -5.38 19.48 22.71
CA ALA A 154 -6.34 19.52 23.83
C ALA A 154 -5.74 19.23 25.22
N SER A 155 -4.42 19.03 25.31
CA SER A 155 -3.74 18.76 26.58
C SER A 155 -2.81 19.91 26.98
N GLU A 156 -3.18 21.13 26.59
CA GLU A 156 -2.76 22.42 27.17
C GLU A 156 -3.83 22.91 28.16
#